data_AF-A0A1D2VIA0-F1
#
_entry.id   AF-A0A1D2VIA0-F1
#
_cell.length_a   1.000
_cell.length_b   1.000
_cell.length_c   1.000
_cell.angle_alpha   90.00
_cell.angle_beta   90.00
_cell.angle_gamma   90.00
#
_symmetry.space_group_name_H-M   'P 1'
#
loop_
_entity.id
_entity.type
_entity.pdbx_description
1 polymer ?
#
loop_
_entity_poly.entity_id
_entity_poly.type
_entity_poly.pdbx_seq_one_letter_code
_entity_poly.pdbx_strand_id
1 'polypeptide(L)'
;MKLLSVENFTVGRKGYGKIEFKVPVDLSVFSSYSEIAGNKIVFSKQACNVYPNEDEKPPVGEGFNVPARVTLENCFPVLSKEIITDPTHPIVKPHITKLHLMKNTKFESYDPVSGVWSFSIEHV
;
A
#
# COMPACT_ATOMS: atom_id res chain seq x y z
N MET A 1 15.59 -25.05 6.29
CA MET A 1 16.04 -23.91 5.47
C MET A 1 15.28 -22.67 5.94
N LYS A 2 15.96 -21.70 6.57
CA LYS A 2 15.36 -20.39 6.84
C LYS A 2 15.44 -19.59 5.54
N LEU A 3 14.31 -19.08 5.05
CA LEU A 3 14.28 -18.04 4.02
C LEU A 3 14.77 -16.75 4.69
N LEU A 4 16.09 -16.55 4.72
CA LEU A 4 16.71 -15.41 5.39
C LEU A 4 16.52 -14.09 4.63
N SER A 5 16.11 -14.17 3.36
CA SER A 5 15.99 -13.01 2.49
C SER A 5 15.12 -13.41 1.29
N VAL A 6 13.94 -12.80 1.15
CA VAL A 6 13.01 -13.06 0.05
C VAL A 6 12.96 -11.83 -0.85
N GLU A 7 13.48 -12.00 -2.07
CA GLU A 7 13.41 -10.98 -3.11
C GLU A 7 11.99 -10.87 -3.70
N ASN A 8 11.62 -9.69 -4.18
CA ASN A 8 10.32 -9.42 -4.82
C ASN A 8 9.12 -9.87 -3.98
N PHE A 9 9.25 -9.84 -2.65
CA PHE A 9 8.19 -10.25 -1.74
C PHE A 9 6.97 -9.36 -1.95
N THR A 10 5.80 -9.98 -2.10
CA THR A 10 4.56 -9.29 -2.43
C THR A 10 3.43 -9.81 -1.56
N VAL A 11 2.66 -8.90 -0.98
CA VAL A 11 1.46 -9.24 -0.19
C VAL A 11 0.31 -8.42 -0.73
N GLY A 12 -0.87 -9.03 -0.88
CA GLY A 12 -2.02 -8.33 -1.43
C GLY A 12 -3.34 -8.94 -0.99
N ARG A 13 -4.39 -8.15 -1.19
CA ARG A 13 -5.78 -8.53 -0.97
C ARG A 13 -6.58 -8.17 -2.21
N LYS A 14 -7.14 -9.19 -2.87
CA LYS A 14 -7.95 -9.03 -4.08
C LYS A 14 -9.08 -8.02 -3.85
N GLY A 15 -9.22 -7.05 -4.75
CA GLY A 15 -10.25 -5.99 -4.67
C GLY A 15 -9.85 -4.79 -3.81
N TYR A 16 -8.65 -4.81 -3.21
CA TYR A 16 -8.15 -3.74 -2.34
C TYR A 16 -6.79 -3.23 -2.77
N GLY A 17 -5.86 -4.13 -3.09
CA GLY A 17 -4.51 -3.74 -3.51
C GLY A 17 -3.43 -4.75 -3.15
N LYS A 18 -2.18 -4.31 -3.32
CA LYS A 18 -0.96 -5.03 -3.03
C LYS A 18 0.16 -4.10 -2.57
N ILE A 19 1.13 -4.66 -1.85
CA ILE A 19 2.41 -4.05 -1.50
C ILE A 19 3.53 -4.96 -2.04
N GLU A 20 4.47 -4.35 -2.72
CA GLU A 20 5.60 -4.98 -3.41
C GLU A 20 6.88 -4.40 -2.80
N PHE A 21 7.63 -5.21 -2.05
CA PHE A 21 8.85 -4.77 -1.39
C PHE A 21 10.00 -4.64 -2.39
N LYS A 22 10.68 -3.50 -2.37
CA LYS A 22 11.74 -3.15 -3.33
C LYS A 22 13.11 -3.69 -2.93
N VAL A 23 13.23 -4.12 -1.68
CA VAL A 23 14.43 -4.75 -1.14
C VAL A 23 14.07 -6.15 -0.66
N PRO A 24 15.05 -7.05 -0.56
CA PRO A 24 14.81 -8.36 0.02
C PRO A 24 14.34 -8.23 1.47
N VAL A 25 13.32 -9.01 1.84
CA VAL A 25 12.74 -8.98 3.19
C VAL A 25 13.14 -10.24 3.96
N ASP A 26 13.63 -10.07 5.18
CA ASP A 26 13.83 -11.20 6.10
C ASP A 26 12.49 -11.60 6.73
N LEU A 27 11.97 -12.76 6.35
CA LEU A 27 10.72 -13.29 6.90
C LEU A 27 10.95 -14.13 8.16
N SER A 28 12.20 -14.39 8.55
CA SER A 28 12.51 -15.20 9.74
C SER A 28 12.24 -14.46 11.06
N VAL A 29 12.01 -13.14 10.99
CA VAL A 29 11.59 -12.30 12.11
C VAL A 29 10.13 -12.53 12.52
N PHE A 30 9.33 -13.21 11.69
CA PHE A 30 7.92 -13.50 11.97
C PHE A 30 7.77 -14.93 12.50
N SER A 31 7.04 -15.08 13.61
CA SER A 31 6.74 -16.39 14.22
C SER A 31 5.87 -17.29 13.33
N SER A 32 5.00 -16.69 12.51
CA SER A 32 4.18 -17.40 11.53
C SER A 32 3.90 -16.54 10.29
N TYR A 33 3.97 -17.13 9.10
CA TYR A 33 3.59 -16.47 7.86
C TYR A 33 2.09 -16.15 7.77
N SER A 34 1.25 -16.86 8.55
CA SER A 34 -0.19 -16.57 8.62
C SER A 34 -0.49 -15.21 9.25
N GLU A 35 0.45 -14.63 9.99
CA GLU A 35 0.29 -13.32 10.62
C GLU A 35 0.67 -12.17 9.68
N ILE A 36 1.31 -12.45 8.54
CA ILE A 36 1.72 -11.39 7.61
C ILE A 36 0.48 -10.73 6.99
N ALA A 37 -0.36 -11.52 6.32
CA ALA A 37 -1.57 -11.01 5.68
C ALA A 37 -2.71 -10.91 6.71
N GLY A 38 -3.25 -9.71 6.91
CA GLY A 38 -4.39 -9.47 7.79
C GLY A 38 -4.04 -9.16 9.25
N ASN A 39 -2.76 -9.24 9.63
CA ASN A 39 -2.27 -8.72 10.92
C ASN A 39 -1.11 -7.72 10.70
N LYS A 40 0.05 -8.15 10.19
CA LYS A 40 1.17 -7.21 9.93
C LYS A 40 0.93 -6.30 8.73
N ILE A 41 0.25 -6.78 7.69
CA ILE A 41 -0.12 -6.01 6.50
C ILE A 41 -1.64 -6.12 6.32
N VAL A 42 -2.32 -4.99 6.52
CA VAL A 42 -3.79 -4.91 6.50
C VAL A 42 -4.25 -3.95 5.43
N PHE A 43 -4.96 -4.51 4.44
CA PHE A 43 -5.65 -3.74 3.42
C PHE A 43 -7.08 -3.42 3.86
N SER A 44 -7.40 -2.12 3.91
CA SER A 44 -8.75 -1.59 4.09
C SER A 44 -9.13 -0.72 2.89
N LYS A 45 -10.34 -0.15 2.90
CA LYS A 45 -10.83 0.62 1.75
C LYS A 45 -9.86 1.77 1.43
N GLN A 46 -9.22 1.70 0.26
CA GLN A 46 -8.26 2.69 -0.23
C GLN A 46 -7.06 2.92 0.70
N ALA A 47 -6.66 1.91 1.48
CA ALA A 47 -5.50 2.02 2.37
C ALA A 47 -4.78 0.68 2.57
N CYS A 48 -3.48 0.75 2.79
CA CYS A 48 -2.62 -0.35 3.21
C CYS A 48 -1.90 0.08 4.48
N ASN A 49 -2.14 -0.62 5.59
CA ASN A 49 -1.47 -0.37 6.86
C ASN A 49 -0.45 -1.49 7.09
N VAL A 50 0.79 -1.11 7.35
CA VAL A 50 1.88 -2.04 7.68
C VAL A 50 2.25 -1.77 9.14
N TYR A 51 2.25 -2.81 9.96
CA TYR A 51 2.27 -2.73 11.42
C TYR A 51 1.13 -1.86 11.99
N PRO A 52 -0.13 -2.31 11.93
CA PRO A 52 -1.25 -1.57 12.51
C PRO A 52 -1.11 -1.29 14.01
N ASN A 53 -0.32 -2.11 14.71
CA ASN A 53 0.12 -1.84 16.07
C ASN A 53 1.52 -1.18 16.04
N GLU A 54 1.60 0.09 16.43
CA GLU A 54 2.84 0.87 16.43
C GLU A 54 3.92 0.27 17.36
N ASP A 55 3.53 -0.41 18.44
CA ASP A 55 4.49 -1.06 19.35
C ASP A 55 5.24 -2.24 18.68
N GLU A 56 4.68 -2.77 17.59
CA GLU A 56 5.28 -3.86 16.80
C GLU A 56 6.07 -3.36 15.60
N LYS A 57 6.10 -2.04 15.36
CA LYS A 57 6.78 -1.44 14.23
C LYS A 57 8.30 -1.45 14.47
N PRO A 58 9.08 -2.18 13.67
CA PRO A 58 10.52 -2.26 13.86
C PRO A 58 11.22 -0.99 13.37
N PRO A 59 12.52 -0.80 13.67
CA PRO A 59 13.33 0.28 13.10
C PRO A 59 13.33 0.29 11.57
N VAL A 60 13.65 1.46 10.98
CA VAL A 60 13.79 1.58 9.52
C VAL A 60 14.89 0.64 9.02
N GLY A 61 14.60 -0.14 7.99
CA GLY A 61 15.50 -1.15 7.44
C GLY A 61 15.20 -2.59 7.91
N GLU A 62 14.32 -2.77 8.89
CA GLU A 62 14.01 -4.08 9.47
C GLU A 62 12.58 -4.55 9.15
N GLY A 63 12.40 -5.86 9.00
CA GLY A 63 11.10 -6.46 8.69
C GLY A 63 10.45 -5.86 7.46
N PHE A 64 9.22 -5.38 7.59
CA PHE A 64 8.49 -4.66 6.54
C PHE A 64 8.69 -3.13 6.59
N ASN A 65 9.53 -2.60 7.49
CA ASN A 65 9.86 -1.18 7.58
C ASN A 65 10.95 -0.78 6.60
N VAL A 66 10.72 -1.10 5.33
CA VAL A 66 11.68 -0.98 4.22
C VAL A 66 10.99 -0.40 2.98
N PRO A 67 11.75 0.06 1.96
CA PRO A 67 11.16 0.63 0.77
C PRO A 67 10.22 -0.34 0.04
N ALA A 68 9.04 0.17 -0.35
CA ALA A 68 8.02 -0.62 -1.02
C ALA A 68 7.23 0.21 -2.04
N ARG A 69 6.62 -0.47 -3.00
CA ARG A 69 5.58 0.07 -3.87
C ARG A 69 4.23 -0.45 -3.38
N VAL A 70 3.30 0.46 -3.14
CA VAL A 70 1.91 0.14 -2.80
C VAL A 70 1.04 0.43 -4.02
N THR A 71 0.14 -0.49 -4.34
CA THR A 71 -0.89 -0.31 -5.36
C THR A 71 -2.24 -0.56 -4.69
N LEU A 72 -3.14 0.42 -4.74
CA LEU A 72 -4.48 0.37 -4.18
C LEU A 72 -5.52 0.40 -5.30
N GLU A 73 -6.57 -0.39 -5.12
CA GLU A 73 -7.70 -0.50 -6.04
C GLU A 73 -8.87 0.36 -5.54
N ASN A 74 -9.77 0.75 -6.45
CA ASN A 74 -11.00 1.48 -6.12
C ASN A 74 -10.76 2.85 -5.44
N CYS A 75 -9.64 3.51 -5.70
CA CYS A 75 -9.27 4.85 -5.21
C CYS A 75 -9.97 5.96 -6.01
N PHE A 76 -11.29 5.91 -6.08
CA PHE A 76 -12.12 6.94 -6.72
C PHE A 76 -12.40 8.13 -5.79
N PRO A 77 -12.59 9.35 -6.34
CA PRO A 77 -13.05 10.48 -5.57
C PRO A 77 -14.46 10.26 -5.01
N VAL A 78 -14.71 10.86 -3.85
CA VAL A 78 -16.02 10.86 -3.19
C VAL A 78 -16.57 12.28 -3.17
N LEU A 79 -17.76 12.47 -3.73
CA LEU A 79 -18.49 13.74 -3.70
C LEU A 79 -19.86 13.49 -3.07
N SER A 80 -20.22 14.26 -2.05
CA SER A 80 -21.54 14.15 -1.41
C SER A 80 -21.93 12.72 -0.97
N LYS A 81 -20.94 11.94 -0.50
CA LYS A 81 -21.04 10.51 -0.10
C LYS A 81 -21.19 9.51 -1.26
N GLU A 82 -21.16 9.98 -2.49
CA GLU A 82 -21.20 9.12 -3.69
C GLU A 82 -19.80 8.94 -4.27
N ILE A 83 -19.54 7.73 -4.76
CA ILE A 83 -18.29 7.40 -5.44
C ILE A 83 -18.43 7.86 -6.89
N ILE A 84 -17.50 8.70 -7.35
CA ILE A 84 -17.50 9.20 -8.72
C ILE A 84 -16.54 8.34 -9.55
N THR A 85 -17.10 7.53 -10.44
CA THR A 85 -16.36 6.62 -11.34
C THR A 85 -16.22 7.16 -12.76
N ASP A 86 -16.87 8.27 -13.10
CA ASP A 86 -16.70 8.95 -14.38
C ASP A 86 -15.32 9.64 -14.42
N PRO A 87 -14.40 9.18 -15.30
CA PRO A 87 -13.06 9.74 -15.38
C PRO A 87 -13.03 11.19 -15.92
N THR A 88 -14.12 11.65 -16.54
CA THR A 88 -14.23 13.01 -17.10
C THR A 88 -14.79 14.02 -16.10
N HIS A 89 -15.28 13.55 -14.94
CA HIS A 89 -15.89 14.41 -13.94
C HIS A 89 -14.89 15.46 -13.41
N PRO A 90 -15.28 16.75 -13.22
CA PRO A 90 -14.37 17.81 -12.81
C PRO A 90 -13.61 17.56 -11.50
N ILE A 91 -14.15 16.71 -10.62
CA ILE A 91 -13.51 16.32 -9.34
C ILE A 91 -12.29 15.41 -9.50
N VAL A 92 -12.13 14.75 -10.65
CA VAL A 92 -11.02 13.82 -10.88
C VAL A 92 -9.68 14.55 -10.85
N LYS A 93 -9.59 15.74 -11.46
CA LYS A 93 -8.37 16.56 -11.45
C LYS A 93 -7.90 16.92 -10.02
N PRO A 94 -8.73 17.54 -9.14
CA PRO A 94 -8.30 17.84 -7.77
C PRO A 94 -8.03 16.59 -6.95
N HIS A 95 -8.72 15.48 -7.21
CA HIS A 95 -8.41 14.18 -6.59
C HIS A 95 -7.00 13.71 -6.93
N ILE A 96 -6.62 13.73 -8.21
CA ILE A 96 -5.25 13.38 -8.64
C ILE A 96 -4.22 14.30 -8.00
N THR A 97 -4.48 15.61 -7.93
CA THR A 97 -3.60 16.56 -7.23
C THR A 97 -3.45 16.19 -5.76
N LYS A 98 -4.53 15.79 -5.09
CA LYS A 98 -4.46 15.31 -3.69
C LYS A 98 -3.60 14.05 -3.56
N LEU A 99 -3.69 13.10 -4.51
CA LEU A 99 -2.84 11.91 -4.51
C LEU A 99 -1.34 12.25 -4.67
N HIS A 100 -1.00 13.27 -5.45
CA HIS A 100 0.38 13.75 -5.57
C HIS A 100 0.93 14.40 -4.29
N LEU A 101 0.04 14.99 -3.47
CA LEU A 101 0.40 15.70 -2.25
C LEU A 101 0.32 14.83 -0.99
N MET A 102 0.01 13.54 -1.13
CA MET A 102 -0.02 12.58 -0.02
C MET A 102 1.35 12.51 0.66
N LYS A 103 1.41 12.88 1.95
CA LYS A 103 2.64 12.85 2.75
C LYS A 103 3.20 11.44 2.84
N ASN A 104 4.52 11.34 2.94
CA ASN A 104 5.25 10.06 3.06
C ASN A 104 4.98 9.08 1.91
N THR A 105 4.50 9.59 0.78
CA THR A 105 4.32 8.81 -0.45
C THR A 105 4.99 9.52 -1.61
N LYS A 106 5.55 8.75 -2.53
CA LYS A 106 6.04 9.20 -3.82
C LYS A 106 5.07 8.69 -4.88
N PHE A 107 4.26 9.58 -5.44
CA PHE A 107 3.31 9.24 -6.49
C PHE A 107 4.01 8.55 -7.67
N GLU A 108 3.43 7.45 -8.15
CA GLU A 108 3.90 6.76 -9.37
C GLU A 108 2.89 6.84 -10.50
N SER A 109 1.64 6.43 -10.25
CA SER A 109 0.60 6.44 -11.27
C SER A 109 -0.80 6.45 -10.67
N TYR A 110 -1.75 7.00 -11.42
CA TYR A 110 -3.17 6.87 -11.13
C TYR A 110 -3.94 6.66 -12.42
N ASP A 111 -4.79 5.64 -12.46
CA ASP A 111 -5.73 5.42 -13.55
C ASP A 111 -7.14 5.82 -13.10
N PRO A 112 -7.74 6.89 -13.67
CA PRO A 112 -9.08 7.33 -13.31
C PRO A 112 -10.19 6.39 -13.80
N VAL A 113 -9.92 5.48 -14.74
CA VAL A 113 -10.91 4.52 -15.25
C VAL A 113 -11.07 3.36 -14.28
N SER A 114 -9.97 2.74 -13.86
CA SER A 114 -10.00 1.63 -12.90
C SER A 114 -9.95 2.08 -11.43
N GLY A 115 -9.61 3.35 -11.18
CA GLY A 115 -9.37 3.87 -9.83
C GLY A 115 -8.12 3.27 -9.18
N VAL A 116 -7.18 2.74 -9.95
CA VAL A 116 -5.93 2.17 -9.40
C VAL A 116 -4.93 3.28 -9.13
N TRP A 117 -4.43 3.34 -7.90
CA TRP A 117 -3.40 4.28 -7.47
C TRP A 117 -2.14 3.52 -7.03
N SER A 118 -0.99 3.82 -7.64
CA SER A 118 0.31 3.32 -7.20
C SER A 118 1.17 4.46 -6.66
N PHE A 119 1.85 4.18 -5.56
CA PHE A 119 2.83 5.07 -4.95
C PHE A 119 3.94 4.26 -4.28
N SER A 120 5.08 4.89 -4.10
CA SER A 120 6.21 4.35 -3.37
C SER A 120 6.34 4.96 -1.99
N ILE A 121 6.87 4.18 -1.05
CA ILE A 121 7.24 4.62 0.29
C ILE A 121 8.68 4.20 0.56
N GLU A 122 9.43 5.03 1.30
CA GLU A 122 10.80 4.71 1.71
C GLU A 122 10.82 3.79 2.93
N HIS A 123 9.80 3.90 3.78
CA HIS A 123 9.59 3.11 4.98
C HIS A 123 8.11 3.26 5.41
N VAL A 124 7.64 2.42 6.33
CA VAL A 124 6.26 2.49 6.85
C VAL A 124 6.17 3.28 8.14
#